data_AF-A0A662AVC1-F1
#
_entry.id   AF-A0A662AVC1-F1
#
_cell.length_a   1.000
_cell.length_b   1.000
_cell.length_c   1.000
_cell.angle_alpha   90.00
_cell.angle_beta   90.00
_cell.angle_gamma   90.00
#
_symmetry.space_group_name_H-M   'P 1'
#
loop_
_entity.id
_entity.type
_entity.pdbx_description
1 polymer ?
#
loop_
_entity_poly.entity_id
_entity_poly.type
_entity_poly.pdbx_seq_one_letter_code
_entity_poly.pdbx_strand_id
1 'polypeptide(L)'
;MTFRNTIFTKLKKLANCRFENVSKALDVDISLFTETNSEKQNEIDKEKERIWFALIHLSGLFLLFFPTIIIWYKKKDYIKEITNHYRDVVNFQINKWLFYMLSGLISFLFMGFPHLIYVGIVFNGVITIVNCNKLNN
;
A
#
# COMPACT_ATOMS: atom_id res chain seq x y z
N MET A 1 -37.81 -19.41 18.53
CA MET A 1 -36.65 -19.38 17.59
C MET A 1 -36.85 -20.26 16.35
N THR A 2 -37.64 -21.34 16.43
CA THR A 2 -37.80 -22.37 15.37
C THR A 2 -38.57 -21.91 14.12
N PHE A 3 -39.62 -21.08 14.27
CA PHE A 3 -40.49 -20.67 13.16
C PHE A 3 -39.78 -19.86 12.07
N ARG A 4 -38.86 -18.98 12.47
CA ARG A 4 -38.11 -18.11 11.54
C ARG A 4 -37.17 -18.92 10.64
N ASN A 5 -36.57 -19.99 11.17
CA ASN A 5 -35.68 -20.86 10.40
C ASN A 5 -36.44 -21.70 9.38
N THR A 6 -37.66 -22.17 9.71
CA THR A 6 -38.50 -22.93 8.77
C THR A 6 -39.02 -22.07 7.61
N ILE A 7 -39.31 -20.79 7.87
CA ILE A 7 -39.67 -19.84 6.81
C ILE A 7 -38.45 -19.54 5.94
N PHE A 8 -37.28 -19.31 6.54
CA PHE A 8 -36.05 -19.02 5.80
C PHE A 8 -35.63 -20.18 4.88
N THR A 9 -35.79 -21.42 5.34
CA THR A 9 -35.49 -22.60 4.51
C THR A 9 -36.49 -22.78 3.37
N LYS A 10 -37.78 -22.55 3.60
CA LYS A 10 -38.79 -22.56 2.52
C LYS A 10 -38.56 -21.44 1.51
N LEU A 11 -38.23 -20.23 1.95
CA LEU A 11 -37.91 -19.10 1.07
C LEU A 11 -36.66 -19.36 0.23
N LYS A 12 -35.59 -19.90 0.84
CA LYS A 12 -34.36 -20.27 0.13
C LYS A 12 -34.64 -21.34 -0.93
N LYS A 13 -35.47 -22.33 -0.60
CA LYS A 13 -35.89 -23.40 -1.54
C LYS A 13 -36.72 -22.85 -2.70
N LEU A 14 -37.66 -21.95 -2.43
CA LEU A 14 -38.49 -21.28 -3.44
C LEU A 14 -37.65 -20.38 -4.37
N ALA A 15 -36.71 -19.62 -3.82
CA ALA A 15 -35.82 -18.77 -4.60
C ALA A 15 -34.98 -19.59 -5.59
N ASN A 16 -34.36 -20.68 -5.13
CA ASN A 16 -33.57 -21.56 -6.01
C ASN A 16 -34.40 -22.15 -7.15
N CYS A 17 -35.60 -22.64 -6.85
CA CYS A 17 -36.48 -23.26 -7.85
C CYS A 17 -36.95 -22.24 -8.92
N ARG A 18 -37.12 -20.97 -8.52
CA ARG A 18 -37.51 -19.90 -9.45
C ARG A 18 -36.35 -19.49 -10.37
N PHE A 19 -35.13 -19.43 -9.84
CA PHE A 19 -33.93 -19.11 -10.64
C PHE A 19 -33.64 -20.18 -11.70
N GLU A 20 -33.78 -21.46 -11.37
CA GLU A 20 -33.59 -22.57 -12.31
C GLU A 20 -34.59 -22.53 -13.49
N ASN A 21 -35.85 -22.16 -13.22
CA ASN A 21 -36.85 -22.03 -14.28
C ASN A 21 -36.57 -20.81 -15.18
N VAL A 22 -36.08 -19.71 -14.62
CA VAL A 22 -35.71 -18.52 -15.40
C VAL A 22 -34.49 -18.78 -16.27
N SER A 23 -33.47 -19.51 -15.78
CA SER A 23 -32.29 -19.83 -16.57
C SER A 23 -32.60 -20.77 -17.74
N LYS A 24 -33.47 -21.77 -17.51
CA LYS A 24 -33.97 -22.66 -18.57
C LYS A 24 -34.80 -21.91 -19.62
N ALA A 25 -35.51 -20.86 -19.23
CA ALA A 25 -36.30 -20.04 -20.16
C ALA A 25 -35.42 -19.08 -21.01
N LEU A 26 -34.24 -18.72 -20.52
CA LEU A 26 -33.29 -17.85 -21.22
C LEU A 26 -32.19 -18.61 -21.98
N ASP A 27 -32.18 -19.95 -21.94
CA ASP A 27 -31.12 -20.82 -22.48
C ASP A 27 -29.70 -20.36 -22.08
N VAL A 28 -29.58 -19.83 -20.86
CA VAL A 28 -28.32 -19.29 -20.34
C VAL A 28 -27.62 -20.34 -19.50
N ASP A 29 -26.43 -20.72 -19.92
CA ASP A 29 -25.50 -21.53 -19.14
C ASP A 29 -24.95 -20.71 -17.97
N ILE A 30 -25.49 -20.95 -16.77
CA ILE A 30 -25.05 -20.30 -15.52
C ILE A 30 -23.58 -20.64 -15.22
N SER A 31 -23.11 -21.78 -15.73
CA SER A 31 -21.70 -22.22 -15.72
C SER A 31 -20.78 -21.16 -16.34
N LEU A 32 -21.13 -20.60 -17.51
CA LEU A 32 -20.38 -19.55 -18.21
C LEU A 32 -20.24 -18.27 -17.36
N PHE A 33 -21.32 -17.84 -16.70
CA PHE A 33 -21.28 -16.68 -15.80
C PHE A 33 -20.50 -16.95 -14.51
N THR A 34 -20.44 -18.21 -14.07
CA THR A 34 -19.67 -18.61 -12.89
C THR A 34 -18.17 -18.65 -13.21
N GLU A 35 -17.79 -19.19 -14.37
CA GLU A 35 -16.41 -19.19 -14.86
C GLU A 35 -15.91 -17.77 -15.11
N THR A 36 -16.69 -16.94 -15.82
CA THR A 36 -16.37 -15.52 -16.09
C THR A 36 -16.18 -14.74 -14.79
N ASN A 37 -17.03 -14.97 -13.78
CA ASN A 37 -16.83 -14.33 -12.47
C ASN A 37 -15.62 -14.89 -11.73
N SER A 38 -15.32 -16.18 -11.85
CA SER A 38 -14.13 -16.77 -11.21
C SER A 38 -12.83 -16.22 -11.82
N GLU A 39 -12.76 -16.09 -13.15
CA GLU A 39 -11.60 -15.52 -13.85
C GLU A 39 -11.42 -14.05 -13.48
N LYS A 40 -12.50 -13.27 -13.53
CA LYS A 40 -12.49 -11.86 -13.15
C LYS A 40 -12.13 -11.66 -11.68
N GLN A 41 -12.61 -12.53 -10.78
CA GLN A 41 -12.27 -12.50 -9.36
C GLN A 41 -10.79 -12.84 -9.12
N ASN A 42 -10.26 -13.84 -9.83
CA ASN A 42 -8.84 -14.20 -9.77
C ASN A 42 -7.92 -13.07 -10.27
N GLU A 43 -8.33 -12.32 -11.28
CA GLU A 43 -7.58 -11.14 -11.75
C GLU A 43 -7.62 -10.00 -10.72
N ILE A 44 -8.80 -9.69 -10.17
CA ILE A 44 -8.98 -8.66 -9.13
C ILE A 44 -8.15 -9.00 -7.88
N ASP A 45 -8.08 -10.27 -7.49
CA ASP A 45 -7.33 -10.68 -6.30
C ASP A 45 -5.81 -10.63 -6.54
N LYS A 46 -5.33 -10.96 -7.74
CA LYS A 46 -3.92 -10.73 -8.15
C LYS A 46 -3.56 -9.24 -8.18
N GLU A 47 -4.45 -8.38 -8.68
CA GLU A 47 -4.22 -6.94 -8.70
C GLU A 47 -4.08 -6.38 -7.28
N LYS A 48 -4.98 -6.79 -6.37
CA LYS A 48 -4.90 -6.39 -4.96
C LYS A 48 -3.58 -6.82 -4.35
N GLU A 49 -3.11 -8.05 -4.58
CA GLU A 49 -1.81 -8.52 -4.08
C GLU A 49 -0.65 -7.63 -4.54
N ARG A 50 -0.63 -7.26 -5.83
CA ARG A 50 0.39 -6.34 -6.38
C ARG A 50 0.38 -4.97 -5.71
N ILE A 51 -0.80 -4.42 -5.46
CA ILE A 51 -0.97 -3.16 -4.72
C ILE A 51 -0.39 -3.31 -3.31
N TRP A 52 -0.68 -4.41 -2.60
CA TRP A 52 -0.14 -4.66 -1.26
C TRP A 52 1.39 -4.78 -1.24
N PHE A 53 2.00 -5.42 -2.23
CA PHE A 53 3.46 -5.45 -2.37
C PHE A 53 4.03 -4.05 -2.61
N ALA A 54 3.40 -3.25 -3.48
CA ALA A 54 3.81 -1.87 -3.71
C ALA A 54 3.69 -1.01 -2.44
N LEU A 55 2.64 -1.17 -1.63
CA LEU A 55 2.48 -0.46 -0.36
C LEU A 55 3.59 -0.81 0.65
N ILE A 56 4.03 -2.07 0.70
CA ILE A 56 5.13 -2.48 1.56
C ILE A 56 6.44 -1.83 1.12
N HIS A 57 6.75 -1.85 -0.16
CA HIS A 57 7.93 -1.17 -0.69
C HIS A 57 7.86 0.36 -0.48
N LEU A 58 6.69 0.96 -0.68
CA LEU A 58 6.46 2.38 -0.45
C LEU A 58 6.63 2.76 1.03
N SER A 59 6.20 1.89 1.95
CA SER A 59 6.45 2.09 3.39
C SER A 59 7.95 2.08 3.72
N GLY A 60 8.74 1.30 2.97
CA GLY A 60 10.19 1.26 3.07
C GLY A 60 10.92 2.54 2.68
N LEU A 61 10.30 3.36 1.82
CA LEU A 61 10.87 4.63 1.39
C LEU A 61 10.94 5.65 2.53
N PHE A 62 9.98 5.60 3.46
CA PHE A 62 9.85 6.56 4.54
C PHE A 62 10.85 6.36 5.70
N LEU A 63 11.79 5.40 5.59
CA LEU A 63 12.76 5.02 6.65
C LEU A 63 12.13 4.73 8.02
N LEU A 64 10.81 4.56 8.06
CA LEU A 64 10.00 4.37 9.25
C LEU A 64 9.65 2.89 9.34
N PHE A 65 10.11 2.23 10.40
CA PHE A 65 9.84 0.81 10.64
C PHE A 65 8.36 0.54 10.99
N PHE A 66 7.70 1.48 11.67
CA PHE A 66 6.31 1.36 12.12
C PHE A 66 5.30 1.00 11.01
N PRO A 67 5.18 1.77 9.91
CA PRO A 67 4.21 1.45 8.85
C PRO A 67 4.49 0.08 8.20
N THR A 68 5.75 -0.28 8.01
CA THR A 68 6.13 -1.56 7.41
C THR A 68 5.72 -2.75 8.28
N ILE A 69 5.95 -2.67 9.60
CA ILE A 69 5.56 -3.72 10.55
C ILE A 69 4.03 -3.83 10.65
N ILE A 70 3.30 -2.71 10.67
CA ILE A 70 1.83 -2.69 10.74
C ILE A 70 1.22 -3.37 9.50
N ILE A 71 1.73 -3.06 8.31
CA ILE A 71 1.25 -3.67 7.06
C ILE A 71 1.54 -5.17 7.05
N TRP A 72 2.75 -5.58 7.46
CA TRP A 72 3.10 -7.00 7.55
C TRP A 72 2.19 -7.76 8.51
N TYR A 73 1.96 -7.25 9.72
CA TYR A 73 1.10 -7.94 10.69
C TYR A 73 -0.33 -8.12 10.18
N LYS A 74 -0.88 -7.13 9.47
CA LYS A 74 -2.25 -7.23 8.92
C LYS A 74 -2.38 -8.17 7.72
N LYS A 75 -1.29 -8.41 6.98
CA LYS A 75 -1.34 -9.16 5.71
C LYS A 75 -0.57 -10.48 5.69
N LYS A 76 0.24 -10.78 6.71
CA LYS A 76 1.02 -12.02 6.83
C LYS A 76 0.17 -13.28 6.70
N ASP A 77 -1.07 -13.25 7.18
CA ASP A 77 -1.97 -14.41 7.22
C ASP A 77 -2.71 -14.61 5.89
N TYR A 78 -2.74 -13.57 5.03
CA TYR A 78 -3.47 -13.58 3.77
C TYR A 78 -2.59 -13.87 2.56
N ILE A 79 -1.31 -13.47 2.60
CA ILE A 79 -0.40 -13.55 1.44
C ILE A 79 0.90 -14.23 1.89
N LYS A 80 1.13 -15.47 1.45
CA LYS A 80 2.28 -16.28 1.89
C LYS A 80 3.63 -15.67 1.50
N GLU A 81 3.69 -14.98 0.36
CA GLU A 81 4.93 -14.37 -0.18
C GLU A 81 5.27 -13.02 0.44
N ILE A 82 4.35 -12.41 1.21
CA ILE A 82 4.55 -11.06 1.76
C ILE A 82 5.69 -10.99 2.77
N THR A 83 6.02 -12.13 3.39
CA THR A 83 7.12 -12.22 4.37
C THR A 83 8.49 -12.07 3.72
N ASN A 84 8.65 -12.52 2.47
CA ASN A 84 9.91 -12.36 1.74
C ASN A 84 10.12 -10.88 1.37
N HIS A 85 9.12 -10.24 0.77
CA HIS A 85 9.16 -8.81 0.46
C HIS A 85 9.34 -7.93 1.70
N TYR A 86 8.70 -8.29 2.82
CA TYR A 86 8.90 -7.60 4.09
C TYR A 86 10.35 -7.67 4.57
N ARG A 87 10.99 -8.84 4.51
CA ARG A 87 12.40 -9.01 4.91
C ARG A 87 13.33 -8.15 4.04
N ASP A 88 13.08 -8.12 2.73
CA ASP A 88 13.88 -7.29 1.81
C ASP A 88 13.76 -5.80 2.14
N VAL A 89 12.53 -5.33 2.41
CA VAL A 89 12.28 -3.94 2.78
C VAL A 89 12.91 -3.56 4.11
N VAL A 90 12.83 -4.43 5.13
CA VAL A 90 13.47 -4.17 6.43
C VAL A 90 14.99 -4.15 6.31
N ASN A 91 15.58 -5.07 5.55
CA ASN A 91 17.02 -5.08 5.28
C ASN A 91 17.47 -3.78 4.58
N PHE A 92 16.68 -3.28 3.62
CA PHE A 92 16.93 -2.01 2.97
C PHE A 92 16.86 -0.82 3.96
N GLN A 93 15.85 -0.79 4.83
CA GLN A 93 15.72 0.26 5.86
C GLN A 93 16.92 0.29 6.79
N ILE A 94 17.37 -0.87 7.29
CA ILE A 94 18.54 -0.99 8.19
C ILE A 94 19.81 -0.49 7.48
N ASN A 95 20.05 -0.93 6.25
CA ASN A 95 21.21 -0.49 5.47
C ASN A 95 21.21 1.03 5.28
N LYS A 96 20.05 1.61 4.88
CA LYS A 96 19.92 3.06 4.71
C LYS A 96 20.15 3.83 6.01
N TRP A 97 19.62 3.34 7.13
CA TRP A 97 19.85 3.92 8.45
C TRP A 97 21.33 3.98 8.81
N LEU A 98 22.05 2.88 8.57
CA LEU A 98 23.48 2.81 8.83
C LEU A 98 24.27 3.82 7.97
N PHE A 99 23.95 3.92 6.69
CA PHE A 99 24.58 4.90 5.80
C PHE A 99 24.29 6.35 6.22
N TYR A 100 23.05 6.68 6.59
CA TYR A 100 22.74 8.02 7.08
C TYR A 100 23.43 8.35 8.40
N MET A 101 23.51 7.39 9.32
CA MET A 101 24.22 7.59 10.59
C MET A 101 25.72 7.80 10.38
N LEU A 102 26.37 6.96 9.57
CA LEU A 102 27.80 7.12 9.26
C LEU A 102 28.06 8.42 8.50
N SER A 103 27.27 8.73 7.47
CA SER A 103 27.42 9.95 6.67
C SER A 103 27.15 11.21 7.49
N GLY A 104 26.12 11.20 8.33
CA GLY A 104 25.82 12.29 9.26
C GLY A 104 26.94 12.50 10.27
N LEU A 105 27.51 11.42 10.83
CA LEU A 105 28.63 11.50 11.75
C LEU A 105 29.90 12.04 11.07
N ILE A 106 30.25 11.54 9.88
CA ILE A 106 31.36 12.06 9.08
C ILE A 106 31.14 13.54 8.75
N SER A 107 29.93 13.93 8.32
CA SER A 107 29.62 15.32 7.95
C SER A 107 29.70 16.25 9.17
N PHE A 108 29.20 15.80 10.32
CA PHE A 108 29.33 16.52 11.58
C PHE A 108 30.79 16.71 12.00
N LEU A 109 31.64 15.70 11.82
CA LEU A 109 33.05 15.73 12.19
C LEU A 109 33.93 16.53 11.21
N PHE A 110 33.67 16.46 9.90
CA PHE A 110 34.47 17.12 8.86
C PHE A 110 34.04 18.55 8.53
N MET A 111 32.73 18.83 8.51
CA MET A 111 32.19 20.14 8.10
C MET A 111 31.87 21.02 9.30
N GLY A 112 31.60 20.43 10.47
CA GLY A 112 31.22 21.14 11.68
C GLY A 112 29.91 21.95 11.56
N PHE A 113 29.40 22.41 12.71
CA PHE A 113 28.25 23.32 12.80
C PHE A 113 28.38 24.67 12.04
N PRO A 114 29.57 25.29 11.86
CA PRO A 114 29.64 26.63 11.27
C PRO A 114 29.36 26.67 9.76
N HIS A 115 29.46 25.54 9.04
CA HIS A 115 29.16 25.52 7.60
C HIS A 115 27.68 25.74 7.32
N LEU A 116 26.79 25.22 8.17
CA LEU A 116 25.33 25.45 8.09
C LEU A 116 24.97 26.92 8.33
N ILE A 117 25.64 27.58 9.28
CA ILE A 117 25.45 29.02 9.55
C ILE A 117 25.96 29.84 8.35
N TYR A 118 27.12 29.49 7.79
CA TYR A 118 27.72 30.20 6.67
C TYR A 118 26.82 30.15 5.42
N VAL A 119 26.32 28.97 5.05
CA VAL A 119 25.40 28.82 3.92
C VAL A 119 24.09 29.58 4.18
N GLY A 120 23.56 29.53 5.40
CA GLY A 120 22.35 30.26 5.77
C GLY A 120 22.49 31.78 5.61
N ILE A 121 23.61 32.37 6.05
CA ILE A 121 23.86 33.82 5.94
C ILE A 121 24.00 34.24 4.47
N VAL A 122 24.81 33.52 3.69
CA VAL A 122 25.06 33.86 2.28
C VAL A 122 23.78 33.73 1.46
N PHE A 123 23.00 32.67 1.68
CA PHE A 123 21.77 32.43 0.93
C PHE A 123 20.68 33.47 1.24
N ASN A 124 20.49 33.82 2.51
CA ASN A 124 19.54 34.89 2.90
C ASN A 124 19.97 36.26 2.33
N GLY A 125 21.27 36.56 2.31
CA GLY A 125 21.80 37.77 1.70
C GLY A 125 21.48 37.87 0.22
N VAL A 126 21.73 36.80 -0.55
CA VAL A 126 21.45 36.76 -1.99
C VAL A 126 19.95 36.90 -2.28
N ILE A 127 19.08 36.21 -1.54
CA ILE A 127 17.63 36.34 -1.71
C ILE A 127 17.17 37.76 -1.43
N THR A 128 17.70 38.40 -0.39
CA THR A 128 17.33 39.79 -0.03
C THR A 128 17.70 40.75 -1.16
N ILE A 129 18.89 40.59 -1.75
CA ILE A 129 19.36 41.42 -2.86
C ILE A 129 18.49 41.21 -4.11
N VAL A 130 18.21 39.95 -4.46
CA VAL A 130 17.34 39.62 -5.62
C VAL A 130 15.93 40.17 -5.41
N ASN A 131 15.39 40.05 -4.20
CA ASN A 131 14.05 40.57 -3.88
C ASN A 131 14.00 42.10 -3.90
N CYS A 132 15.07 42.77 -3.45
CA CYS A 132 15.22 44.23 -3.55
C CYS A 132 15.19 44.68 -5.02
N ASN A 133 15.94 44.01 -5.90
CA ASN A 133 15.94 44.33 -7.33
C ASN A 133 14.58 44.08 -8.00
N LYS A 134 13.82 43.09 -7.53
CA LYS A 134 12.48 42.78 -8.06
C LYS A 134 11.40 43.76 -7.58
N LEU A 135 11.60 44.45 -6.46
CA LEU A 135 10.66 45.48 -5.98
C LEU A 135 10.87 46.84 -6.65
N ASN A 136 12.05 47.07 -7.23
CA ASN A 136 12.42 48.34 -7.87
C ASN A 136 12.08 48.40 -9.38
N ASN A 137 11.49 47.33 -9.94
CA ASN A 137 11.04 47.22 -11.33
C ASN A 137 9.59 46.75 -11.34
#